data_AF-A0A6J4JSK0-F1
#
_entry.id   AF-A0A6J4JSK0-F1
#
_cell.length_a   1.000
_cell.length_b   1.000
_cell.length_c   1.000
_cell.angle_alpha   90.00
_cell.angle_beta   90.00
_cell.angle_gamma   90.00
#
_symmetry.space_group_name_H-M   'P 1'
#
loop_
_entity.id
_entity.type
_entity.pdbx_description
1 polymer ?
#
loop_
_entity_poly.entity_id
_entity_poly.type
_entity_poly.pdbx_seq_one_letter_code
_entity_poly.pdbx_strand_id
1 'polypeptide(L)' 'MLGVCYYPEHWPEARWAEDARLMRECGLEVVRIAEFAWSRLEP' A
#
# COMPACT_ATOMS: atom_id res chain seq x y z
N MET A 1 -6.13 -17.23 0.64
CA MET A 1 -5.83 -15.85 0.22
C MET A 1 -5.88 -14.94 1.43
N LEU A 2 -4.77 -14.29 1.74
CA LEU A 2 -4.68 -13.21 2.74
C LEU A 2 -4.36 -11.90 2.02
N GLY A 3 -4.83 -10.79 2.57
CA GLY A 3 -4.58 -9.46 2.03
C GLY A 3 -4.47 -8.41 3.12
N VAL A 4 -4.06 -7.20 2.72
CA VAL A 4 -3.81 -6.07 3.64
C VAL A 4 -4.39 -4.76 3.07
N CYS A 5 -4.82 -3.88 3.97
CA CYS A 5 -5.12 -2.48 3.62
C CYS A 5 -3.84 -1.68 3.78
N TYR A 6 -3.36 -1.08 2.70
CA TYR A 6 -2.12 -0.31 2.67
C TYR A 6 -2.41 1.11 2.23
N TYR A 7 -1.77 2.08 2.87
CA TYR A 7 -1.97 3.50 2.61
C TYR A 7 -0.65 4.09 2.12
N PRO A 8 -0.27 3.89 0.84
CA PRO A 8 1.00 4.37 0.28
C PRO A 8 1.18 5.88 0.46
N GLU A 9 0.08 6.63 0.48
CA GLU A 9 0.03 8.08 0.65
C GLU A 9 0.54 8.55 2.03
N HIS A 10 0.62 7.67 3.02
CA HIS A 10 1.19 7.98 4.34
C HIS A 10 2.71 7.81 4.42
N TRP A 11 3.34 7.25 3.38
CA TRP A 11 4.76 6.88 3.40
C TRP A 11 5.53 7.58 2.26
N PRO A 12 6.84 7.87 2.44
CA PRO A 12 7.69 8.30 1.34
C PRO A 12 7.77 7.23 0.24
N GLU A 13 7.79 7.63 -1.04
CA GLU A 13 7.79 6.68 -2.18
C GLU A 13 8.94 5.68 -2.13
N ALA A 14 10.09 6.07 -1.57
CA ALA A 14 11.25 5.20 -1.38
C ALA A 14 10.95 3.94 -0.54
N ARG A 15 9.87 3.93 0.25
CA ARG A 15 9.44 2.77 1.04
C ARG A 15 8.62 1.75 0.25
N TRP A 16 7.95 2.15 -0.82
CA TRP A 16 6.92 1.32 -1.47
C TRP A 16 7.47 -0.01 -2.00
N ALA A 17 8.66 0.00 -2.60
CA ALA A 17 9.30 -1.22 -3.10
C ALA A 17 9.61 -2.23 -1.98
N GLU A 18 10.09 -1.74 -0.84
CA GLU A 18 10.40 -2.58 0.31
C GLU A 18 9.13 -3.12 0.98
N ASP A 19 8.12 -2.26 1.17
CA ASP A 19 6.84 -2.68 1.75
C ASP A 19 6.16 -3.75 0.86
N ALA A 20 6.18 -3.60 -0.47
CA ALA A 20 5.66 -4.60 -1.41
C ALA A 20 6.44 -5.92 -1.36
N ARG A 21 7.78 -5.87 -1.24
CA ARG A 21 8.63 -7.06 -1.07
C ARG A 21 8.25 -7.82 0.21
N LEU A 22 8.12 -7.10 1.33
CA LEU A 22 7.75 -7.68 2.62
C LEU A 22 6.34 -8.29 2.59
N MET A 23 5.37 -7.62 1.95
CA MET A 23 4.02 -8.18 1.78
C MET A 23 4.05 -9.51 1.03
N ARG A 24 4.86 -9.61 -0.03
CA ARG A 24 5.03 -10.86 -0.78
C ARG A 24 5.68 -11.96 0.06
N GLU A 25 6.70 -11.63 0.85
CA GLU A 25 7.39 -12.57 1.75
C GLU A 25 6.47 -13.09 2.86
N CYS A 26 5.53 -12.27 3.33
CA CYS A 26 4.49 -12.69 4.27
C CYS A 26 3.37 -13.53 3.62
N GLY A 27 3.41 -13.77 2.31
CA GLY A 27 2.38 -14.53 1.59
C GLY A 27 1.08 -13.77 1.35
N LEU A 28 1.10 -12.43 1.40
CA LEU A 28 -0.05 -11.61 1.03
C LEU A 28 -0.17 -11.55 -0.50
N GLU A 29 -1.40 -11.69 -0.99
CA GLU A 29 -1.69 -11.80 -2.43
C GLU A 29 -2.55 -10.64 -2.94
N VAL A 30 -3.21 -9.91 -2.04
CA VAL A 30 -4.10 -8.79 -2.38
C VAL A 30 -3.82 -7.60 -1.47
N VAL A 31 -3.76 -6.40 -2.07
CA VAL A 31 -3.56 -5.14 -1.36
C VAL A 31 -4.66 -4.16 -1.77
N ARG A 32 -5.37 -3.58 -0.79
CA ARG A 32 -6.31 -2.47 -1.00
C ARG A 32 -5.62 -1.15 -0.68
N ILE A 33 -5.83 -0.14 -1.52
CA ILE A 33 -5.30 1.22 -1.35
C ILE A 33 -6.37 2.27 -1.74
N ALA A 34 -6.08 3.53 -1.43
CA ALA A 34 -6.75 4.73 -1.95
C ALA A 34 -8.21 5.00 -1.52
N GLU A 35 -8.75 4.28 -0.53
CA GLU A 35 -10.09 4.54 -0.01
C GLU A 35 -10.27 5.94 0.62
N PHE A 36 -9.16 6.58 1.01
CA PHE A 36 -9.13 7.93 1.61
C PHE A 36 -8.23 8.92 0.87
N ALA A 37 -7.79 8.59 -0.35
CA ALA A 37 -6.75 9.36 -1.04
C ALA A 37 -7.27 10.56 -1.86
N TRP A 38 -8.58 10.89 -1.81
CA TRP A 38 -9.15 11.93 -2.69
C TRP A 38 -8.44 13.29 -2.55
N SER A 39 -8.16 13.76 -1.32
CA SER A 39 -7.45 15.03 -1.09
C SER A 39 -6.01 15.07 -1.61
N ARG A 40 -5.43 13.92 -1.94
CA ARG A 40 -4.11 13.82 -2.59
C ARG A 40 -4.20 13.72 -4.11
N LEU A 41 -5.29 13.15 -4.63
CA LEU A 41 -5.55 13.02 -6.06
C LEU A 41 -6.12 14.32 -6.66
N GLU A 42 -6.98 15.00 -5.89
CA GLU A 42 -7.61 16.28 -6.22
C GLU A 42 -7.54 17.18 -4.97
N PRO A 43 -6.46 17.98 -4.84
CA PRO A 43 -6.24 18.88 -3.70
C PRO A 43 -7.20 20.06 -3.65
#